data_AF-A0AA85KFR1-F1
#
_entry.id   AF-A0AA85KFR1-F1
#
_cell.length_a   1.000
_cell.length_b   1.000
_cell.length_c   1.000
_cell.angle_alpha   90.00
_cell.angle_beta   90.00
_cell.angle_gamma   90.00
#
_symmetry.space_group_name_H-M   'P 1'
#
loop_
_entity.id
_entity.type
_entity.pdbx_description
1 polymer ?
#
loop_
_entity_poly.entity_id
_entity_poly.type
_entity_poly.pdbx_seq_one_letter_code
_entity_poly.pdbx_strand_id
1 'polypeptide(L)'
;MIQKLRIEIIDGCDENANKLWPSRIMNESYNMDIEDTEISISSKEVWGALRALETVLQMVYKDEFGGYMIFKGSVVDGPLFSHRGMLLDTGRNFMPIETLRKMINIMAMVKMNVLHWHITDDQSFPFVSTTFPELSDKVN
;
A
#
# COMPACT_ATOMS: atom_id res chain seq x y z
N MET A 1 3.48 -6.10 -27.64
CA MET A 1 3.89 -5.07 -26.65
C MET A 1 2.62 -4.56 -26.02
N ILE A 2 2.56 -4.49 -24.69
CA ILE A 2 1.37 -4.00 -23.99
C ILE A 2 1.08 -2.56 -24.42
N GLN A 3 -0.16 -2.30 -24.78
CA GLN A 3 -0.66 -0.99 -25.20
C GLN A 3 -1.71 -0.43 -24.23
N LYS A 4 -2.35 -1.32 -23.46
CA LYS A 4 -3.49 -0.97 -22.63
C LYS A 4 -3.43 -1.65 -21.27
N LEU A 5 -3.78 -0.89 -20.25
CA LEU A 5 -4.08 -1.38 -18.91
C LEU A 5 -5.56 -1.09 -18.64
N ARG A 6 -6.34 -2.14 -18.37
CA ARG A 6 -7.74 -2.04 -17.98
C ARG A 6 -7.86 -2.42 -16.51
N ILE A 7 -8.50 -1.55 -15.73
CA ILE A 7 -8.81 -1.80 -14.33
C ILE A 7 -10.32 -1.72 -14.18
N GLU A 8 -10.92 -2.79 -13.68
CA GLU A 8 -12.33 -2.89 -13.35
C GLU A 8 -12.50 -3.06 -11.84
N ILE A 9 -13.28 -2.17 -11.23
CA ILE A 9 -13.66 -2.23 -9.81
C ILE A 9 -15.15 -2.55 -9.76
N ILE A 10 -15.50 -3.73 -9.24
CA ILE A 10 -16.83 -4.34 -9.40
C ILE A 10 -17.87 -3.71 -8.47
N ASP A 11 -17.62 -3.74 -7.17
CA ASP A 11 -18.58 -3.23 -6.19
C ASP A 11 -18.44 -1.71 -6.07
N GLY A 12 -17.23 -1.20 -6.35
CA GLY A 12 -16.91 0.22 -6.30
C GLY A 12 -17.08 0.79 -4.90
N CYS A 13 -16.43 1.90 -4.63
CA CYS A 13 -16.80 2.70 -3.47
C CYS A 13 -16.86 4.15 -3.91
N ASP A 14 -17.98 4.83 -3.65
CA ASP A 14 -18.11 6.25 -3.98
C ASP A 14 -17.39 7.09 -2.94
N GLU A 15 -16.10 7.36 -3.19
CA GLU A 15 -15.28 8.23 -2.36
C GLU A 15 -15.76 9.69 -2.35
N ASN A 16 -16.63 10.09 -3.29
CA ASN A 16 -17.22 11.44 -3.30
C ASN A 16 -18.37 11.54 -2.28
N ALA A 17 -19.07 10.43 -2.00
CA ALA A 17 -20.16 10.39 -1.04
C ALA A 17 -19.66 10.27 0.40
N ASN A 18 -18.57 9.52 0.64
CA ASN A 18 -17.92 9.42 1.95
C ASN A 18 -16.41 9.20 1.78
N LYS A 19 -15.60 9.88 2.61
CA LYS A 19 -14.15 9.64 2.66
C LYS A 19 -13.89 8.26 3.24
N LEU A 20 -13.59 7.31 2.37
CA LEU A 20 -13.37 5.91 2.74
C LEU A 20 -11.90 5.68 3.03
N TRP A 21 -11.64 4.93 4.09
CA TRP A 21 -10.30 4.51 4.50
C TRP A 21 -10.22 2.99 4.45
N PRO A 22 -9.03 2.41 4.21
CA PRO A 22 -8.85 0.97 4.32
C PRO A 22 -9.25 0.50 5.72
N SER A 23 -9.95 -0.62 5.80
CA SER A 23 -10.49 -1.16 7.05
C SER A 23 -10.23 -2.67 7.14
N ARG A 24 -10.52 -3.27 8.31
CA ARG A 24 -10.33 -4.72 8.51
C ARG A 24 -11.19 -5.60 7.60
N ILE A 25 -12.29 -5.06 7.07
CA ILE A 25 -13.24 -5.78 6.22
C ILE A 25 -13.05 -5.48 4.72
N MET A 26 -12.06 -4.66 4.37
CA MET A 26 -11.81 -4.28 2.99
C MET A 26 -11.43 -5.50 2.12
N ASN A 27 -11.79 -5.45 0.85
CA ASN A 27 -11.45 -6.53 -0.07
C ASN A 27 -10.16 -6.22 -0.86
N GLU A 28 -9.11 -7.00 -0.60
CA GLU A 28 -7.81 -6.87 -1.27
C GLU A 28 -7.59 -7.94 -2.35
N SER A 29 -8.60 -8.75 -2.68
CA SER A 29 -8.48 -9.78 -3.70
C SER A 29 -8.57 -9.18 -5.11
N TYR A 30 -7.85 -9.78 -6.05
CA TYR A 30 -7.85 -9.37 -7.44
C TYR A 30 -7.65 -10.56 -8.37
N ASN A 31 -8.15 -10.42 -9.60
CA ASN A 31 -7.76 -11.25 -10.73
C ASN A 31 -7.03 -10.39 -11.73
N MET A 32 -6.04 -10.97 -12.40
CA MET A 32 -5.25 -10.28 -13.41
C MET A 32 -4.93 -11.23 -14.55
N ASP A 33 -5.14 -10.77 -15.78
CA ASP A 33 -4.78 -11.46 -17.00
C ASP A 33 -3.84 -10.58 -17.83
N ILE A 34 -2.69 -11.14 -18.21
CA ILE A 34 -1.67 -10.45 -19.01
C ILE A 34 -1.58 -11.15 -20.36
N GLU A 35 -2.11 -10.49 -21.38
CA GLU A 35 -2.11 -10.94 -22.77
C GLU A 35 -1.04 -10.19 -23.60
N ASP A 36 -1.08 -10.31 -24.92
CA ASP A 36 -0.07 -9.74 -25.83
C ASP A 36 -0.06 -8.20 -25.88
N THR A 37 -1.24 -7.61 -25.69
CA THR A 37 -1.51 -6.17 -25.90
C THR A 37 -2.20 -5.50 -24.71
N GLU A 38 -2.81 -6.27 -23.81
CA GLU A 38 -3.62 -5.74 -22.71
C GLU A 38 -3.28 -6.45 -21.39
N ILE A 39 -3.18 -5.66 -20.32
CA ILE A 39 -3.24 -6.13 -18.94
C ILE A 39 -4.64 -5.82 -18.43
N SER A 40 -5.37 -6.83 -18.01
CA SER A 40 -6.70 -6.69 -17.44
C SER A 40 -6.66 -7.02 -15.96
N ILE A 41 -7.06 -6.08 -15.10
CA ILE A 41 -7.16 -6.25 -13.66
C ILE A 41 -8.63 -6.11 -13.27
N SER A 42 -9.16 -7.07 -12.53
CA SER A 42 -10.47 -6.99 -11.89
C SER A 42 -10.35 -7.16 -10.39
N SER A 43 -11.09 -6.36 -9.63
CA SER A 43 -11.12 -6.42 -8.17
C SER A 43 -12.46 -5.96 -7.64
N LYS A 44 -12.84 -6.40 -6.44
CA LYS A 44 -14.10 -5.93 -5.82
C LYS A 44 -14.03 -4.47 -5.39
N GLU A 45 -12.92 -4.10 -4.77
CA GLU A 45 -12.63 -2.77 -4.24
C GLU A 45 -11.27 -2.26 -4.74
N VAL A 46 -11.04 -0.95 -4.62
CA VAL A 46 -9.80 -0.29 -5.04
C VAL A 46 -8.54 -0.90 -4.42
N TRP A 47 -8.64 -1.47 -3.21
CA TRP A 47 -7.50 -2.07 -2.51
C TRP A 47 -6.95 -3.30 -3.24
N GLY A 48 -7.81 -4.11 -3.85
CA GLY A 48 -7.37 -5.23 -4.68
C GLY A 48 -6.63 -4.77 -5.93
N ALA A 49 -7.13 -3.74 -6.61
CA ALA A 49 -6.45 -3.14 -7.76
C ALA A 49 -5.05 -2.61 -7.39
N LEU A 50 -4.89 -1.97 -6.23
CA LEU A 50 -3.58 -1.53 -5.74
C LEU A 50 -2.61 -2.71 -5.54
N ARG A 51 -3.09 -3.87 -5.05
CA ARG A 51 -2.26 -5.08 -4.91
C ARG A 51 -1.87 -5.66 -6.27
N ALA A 52 -2.80 -5.66 -7.22
CA ALA A 52 -2.55 -6.11 -8.59
C ALA A 52 -1.47 -5.28 -9.27
N LEU A 53 -1.53 -3.94 -9.13
CA LEU A 53 -0.54 -3.03 -9.70
C LEU A 53 0.87 -3.30 -9.17
N GLU A 54 1.02 -3.58 -7.87
CA GLU A 54 2.32 -3.97 -7.32
C GLU A 54 2.81 -5.30 -7.92
N THR A 55 1.92 -6.27 -8.12
CA THR A 55 2.26 -7.52 -8.80
C THR A 55 2.69 -7.29 -10.25
N VAL A 56 2.03 -6.39 -10.99
CA VAL A 56 2.47 -5.99 -12.34
C VAL A 56 3.90 -5.46 -12.31
N LEU A 57 4.22 -4.56 -11.38
CA LEU A 57 5.56 -3.98 -11.26
C LEU A 57 6.64 -5.05 -11.03
N GLN A 58 6.33 -6.09 -10.25
CA GLN A 58 7.25 -7.20 -9.99
C GLN A 58 7.36 -8.19 -11.16
N MET A 59 6.39 -8.22 -12.08
CA MET A 59 6.40 -9.08 -13.26
C MET A 59 7.09 -8.46 -14.47
N VAL A 60 7.38 -7.16 -14.44
CA VAL A 60 8.16 -6.48 -15.48
C VAL A 60 9.64 -6.82 -15.34
N TYR A 61 10.26 -7.23 -16.44
CA TYR A 61 11.69 -7.55 -16.51
C TYR A 61 12.32 -6.94 -17.77
N LYS A 62 13.66 -6.95 -17.83
CA LYS A 62 14.40 -6.57 -19.03
C LYS A 62 14.84 -7.83 -19.77
N ASP A 63 14.63 -7.86 -21.07
CA ASP A 63 15.18 -8.91 -21.93
C ASP A 63 16.71 -8.74 -22.13
N GLU A 64 17.31 -9.65 -22.88
CA GLU A 64 18.75 -9.65 -23.19
C GLU A 64 19.20 -8.40 -23.98
N PHE A 65 18.28 -7.71 -24.66
CA PHE A 65 18.54 -6.51 -25.44
C PHE A 65 18.18 -5.21 -24.68
N GLY A 66 17.76 -5.33 -23.41
CA GLY A 66 17.39 -4.20 -22.55
C GLY A 66 15.96 -3.68 -22.75
N GLY A 67 15.13 -4.37 -23.55
CA GLY A 67 13.71 -4.09 -23.73
C GLY A 67 12.89 -4.50 -22.52
N TYR A 68 11.89 -3.69 -22.14
CA TYR A 68 10.97 -4.03 -21.06
C TYR A 68 9.91 -5.03 -21.54
N MET A 69 9.84 -6.15 -20.85
CA MET A 69 8.91 -7.25 -21.08
C MET A 69 8.15 -7.56 -19.80
N ILE A 70 7.01 -8.25 -19.92
CA ILE A 70 6.21 -8.70 -18.78
C ILE A 70 5.86 -10.17 -18.97
N PHE A 71 5.85 -10.95 -17.90
CA PHE A 71 5.40 -12.35 -17.96
C PHE A 71 3.91 -12.41 -18.27
N LYS A 72 3.54 -13.22 -19.26
CA LYS A 72 2.14 -13.47 -19.61
C LYS A 72 1.53 -14.52 -18.69
N GLY A 73 0.23 -14.44 -18.50
CA GLY A 73 -0.53 -15.43 -17.74
C GLY A 73 -1.63 -14.81 -16.90
N SER A 74 -2.25 -15.67 -16.09
CA SER A 74 -3.35 -15.32 -15.22
C SER A 74 -2.93 -15.44 -13.76
N VAL A 75 -3.33 -14.47 -12.94
CA VAL A 75 -3.09 -14.41 -11.50
C VAL A 75 -4.42 -14.23 -10.79
N VAL A 76 -4.70 -15.10 -9.84
CA VAL A 76 -5.82 -14.97 -8.89
C VAL A 76 -5.20 -14.90 -7.51
N ASP A 77 -5.33 -13.76 -6.83
CA ASP A 77 -4.63 -13.51 -5.57
C ASP A 77 -5.53 -12.80 -4.56
N GLY A 78 -5.23 -13.03 -3.28
CA GLY A 78 -5.92 -12.45 -2.16
C GLY A 78 -5.25 -12.84 -0.85
N PRO A 79 -5.26 -11.95 0.16
CA PRO A 79 -4.56 -12.24 1.41
C PRO A 79 -5.30 -13.29 2.24
N LEU A 80 -4.56 -14.24 2.80
CA LEU A 80 -5.09 -15.17 3.80
C LEU A 80 -5.55 -14.45 5.08
N PHE A 81 -4.83 -13.40 5.47
CA PHE A 81 -5.13 -12.60 6.66
C PHE A 81 -5.28 -11.13 6.29
N SER A 82 -6.37 -10.51 6.77
CA SER A 82 -6.64 -9.09 6.52
C SER A 82 -5.77 -8.15 7.34
N HIS A 83 -5.04 -8.63 8.35
CA HIS A 83 -4.15 -7.82 9.18
C HIS A 83 -2.68 -8.19 8.94
N ARG A 84 -1.96 -7.36 8.17
CA ARG A 84 -0.54 -7.55 7.84
C ARG A 84 0.21 -6.30 8.26
N GLY A 85 0.72 -6.34 9.49
CA GLY A 85 1.19 -5.16 10.21
C GLY A 85 2.71 -5.02 10.27
N MET A 86 3.18 -3.78 10.33
CA MET A 86 4.54 -3.40 10.70
C MET A 86 4.48 -2.40 11.86
N LEU A 87 5.26 -2.63 12.92
CA LEU A 87 5.38 -1.69 14.04
C LEU A 87 6.58 -0.76 13.82
N LEU A 88 6.34 0.55 13.94
CA LEU A 88 7.40 1.57 13.97
C LEU A 88 7.37 2.30 15.31
N ASP A 89 8.51 2.33 15.99
CA ASP A 89 8.70 2.98 17.29
C ASP A 89 9.44 4.30 17.11
N THR A 90 8.71 5.41 17.21
CA THR A 90 9.28 6.76 17.21
C THR A 90 9.43 7.35 18.61
N GLY A 91 8.99 6.62 19.65
CA GLY A 91 9.05 7.03 21.05
C GLY A 91 10.45 6.83 21.64
N ARG A 92 11.17 5.78 21.22
CA ARG A 92 12.56 5.54 21.66
C ARG A 92 13.58 6.37 20.91
N ASN A 93 13.39 6.53 19.60
CA ASN A 93 14.27 7.31 18.73
C ASN A 93 13.43 8.01 17.66
N PHE A 94 13.69 9.30 17.44
CA PHE A 94 13.00 10.06 16.40
C PHE A 94 13.29 9.50 15.00
N MET A 95 12.25 9.35 14.19
CA MET A 95 12.37 9.03 12.77
C MET A 95 11.88 10.21 11.92
N PRO A 96 12.70 10.73 10.99
CA PRO A 96 12.25 11.74 10.04
C PRO A 96 11.06 11.26 9.19
N ILE A 97 10.18 12.18 8.81
CA ILE A 97 8.97 11.88 8.03
C ILE A 97 9.30 11.23 6.68
N GLU A 98 10.43 11.57 6.08
CA GLU A 98 10.91 10.95 4.84
C GLU A 98 11.18 9.45 5.03
N THR A 99 11.70 9.07 6.19
CA THR A 99 11.94 7.66 6.55
C THR A 99 10.62 6.93 6.74
N LEU A 100 9.65 7.54 7.42
CA LEU A 100 8.31 6.97 7.59
C LEU A 100 7.61 6.76 6.24
N ARG A 101 7.69 7.74 5.32
CA ARG A 101 7.16 7.61 3.95
C ARG A 101 7.83 6.48 3.16
N LYS A 102 9.16 6.34 3.27
CA LYS A 102 9.89 5.22 2.66
C LYS A 102 9.42 3.88 3.21
N MET A 103 9.19 3.77 4.52
CA MET A 103 8.65 2.55 5.12
C MET A 103 7.24 2.22 4.59
N ILE A 104 6.36 3.22 4.44
CA ILE A 104 5.03 3.02 3.83
C ILE A 104 5.16 2.50 2.38
N ASN A 105 6.10 3.02 1.59
CA ASN A 105 6.35 2.52 0.24
C ASN A 105 6.83 1.06 0.25
N ILE A 106 7.76 0.71 1.15
CA ILE A 106 8.23 -0.67 1.31
C ILE A 106 7.07 -1.60 1.71
N MET A 107 6.24 -1.17 2.66
CA MET A 107 5.04 -1.91 3.07
C MET A 107 4.10 -2.15 1.87
N ALA A 108 3.91 -1.17 0.99
CA ALA A 108 3.11 -1.33 -0.21
C ALA A 108 3.69 -2.41 -1.14
N MET A 109 5.02 -2.43 -1.33
CA MET A 109 5.70 -3.41 -2.19
C MET A 109 5.51 -4.87 -1.72
N VAL A 110 5.49 -5.07 -0.39
CA VAL A 110 5.26 -6.40 0.21
C VAL A 110 3.80 -6.63 0.61
N LYS A 111 2.88 -5.80 0.11
CA LYS A 111 1.43 -5.88 0.35
C LYS A 111 1.04 -5.85 1.84
N MET A 112 1.82 -5.24 2.72
CA MET A 112 1.39 -4.91 4.09
C MET A 112 0.34 -3.79 4.06
N ASN A 113 -0.53 -3.77 5.08
CA ASN A 113 -1.70 -2.89 5.08
C ASN A 113 -2.00 -2.21 6.42
N VAL A 114 -1.26 -2.54 7.49
CA VAL A 114 -1.38 -1.87 8.78
C VAL A 114 -0.04 -1.32 9.23
N LEU A 115 0.03 -0.01 9.45
CA LEU A 115 1.13 0.61 10.18
C LEU A 115 0.72 0.70 11.65
N HIS A 116 1.36 -0.10 12.50
CA HIS A 116 1.25 0.05 13.94
C HIS A 116 2.27 1.10 14.40
N TRP A 117 1.85 2.35 14.47
CA TRP A 117 2.74 3.44 14.85
C TRP A 117 2.77 3.58 16.37
N HIS A 118 3.86 3.14 17.00
CA HIS A 118 4.17 3.38 18.40
C HIS A 118 4.80 4.75 18.53
N ILE A 119 3.96 5.79 18.65
CA ILE A 119 4.38 7.18 18.45
C ILE A 119 5.23 7.69 19.62
N THR A 120 4.88 7.33 20.85
CA THR A 120 5.45 7.84 22.10
C THR A 120 5.87 6.69 23.01
N ASP A 121 6.90 6.88 23.83
CA ASP A 121 7.34 5.93 24.87
C ASP A 121 7.90 6.74 26.06
N ASP A 122 8.42 6.09 27.10
CA ASP A 122 8.92 6.76 28.30
C ASP A 122 10.03 7.78 27.99
N GLN A 123 10.80 7.54 26.91
CA GLN A 123 11.96 8.37 26.57
C GLN A 123 11.58 9.64 25.80
N SER A 124 10.47 9.67 25.06
CA SER A 124 10.07 10.86 24.31
C SER A 124 8.58 10.89 23.90
N PHE A 125 8.08 12.12 23.73
CA PHE A 125 6.73 12.42 23.26
C PHE A 125 6.78 13.29 21.98
N PRO A 126 7.02 12.70 20.79
CA PRO A 126 7.15 13.47 19.54
C PRO A 126 5.81 13.90 18.92
N PHE A 127 4.67 13.42 19.44
CA PHE A 127 3.35 13.77 18.93
C PHE A 127 2.96 15.19 19.37
N VAL A 128 2.64 16.06 18.42
CA VAL A 128 2.16 17.41 18.73
C VAL A 128 0.65 17.36 18.96
N SER A 129 0.25 17.33 20.25
CA SER A 129 -1.16 17.39 20.64
C SER A 129 -1.70 18.82 20.50
N THR A 130 -2.87 18.97 19.89
CA THR A 130 -3.53 20.28 19.78
C THR A 130 -4.16 20.74 21.09
N THR A 131 -4.53 19.82 21.98
CA THR A 131 -5.16 20.13 23.28
C THR A 131 -4.16 20.25 24.42
N PHE A 132 -3.00 19.59 24.30
CA PHE A 132 -1.91 19.61 25.30
C PHE A 132 -0.55 19.84 24.63
N PRO A 133 -0.28 21.05 24.11
CA PRO A 133 0.97 21.36 23.41
C PRO A 133 2.23 21.10 24.25
N GLU A 134 2.12 21.27 25.58
CA GLU A 134 3.21 21.11 26.54
C GLU A 134 3.82 19.70 26.59
N LEU A 135 3.13 18.69 26.06
CA LEU A 135 3.63 17.31 26.01
C LEU A 135 4.81 17.15 25.05
N SER A 136 4.85 17.92 23.96
CA SER A 136 5.91 17.84 22.94
C SER A 136 6.83 19.06 22.94
N ASP A 137 6.46 20.11 23.65
CA ASP A 137 7.26 21.34 23.71
C ASP A 137 8.58 21.07 24.45
N LYS A 138 9.67 21.61 23.89
CA LYS A 138 10.92 21.68 24.62
C LYS A 138 10.74 22.69 25.74
N VAL A 139 10.72 22.22 26.98
CA VAL A 139 10.90 23.09 28.14
C VAL A 139 12.24 23.82 27.93
N ASN A 140 12.16 25.14 27.68
CA ASN A 140 13.34 26.01 27.74
C ASN A 140 13.81 26.15 29.19
#